data_AF-A0A0G4MV01-F1
#
_entry.id   AF-A0A0G4MV01-F1
#
_cell.length_a   1.000
_cell.length_b   1.000
_cell.length_c   1.000
_cell.angle_alpha   90.00
_cell.angle_beta   90.00
_cell.angle_gamma   90.00
#
_symmetry.space_group_name_H-M   'P 1'
#
loop_
_entity.id
_entity.type
_entity.pdbx_description
1 polymer ?
#
loop_
_entity_poly.entity_id
_entity_poly.type
_entity_poly.pdbx_seq_one_letter_code
_entity_poly.pdbx_strand_id
1 'polypeptide(L)' 'MCKHILNAQVAIRSPCCKKWFDCAECHQETEKHPLLQSTEMTFACKKCRKCFRKDAAEFEDADEYCPHCD' A
#
# COMPACT_ATOMS: atom_id res chain seq x y z
N MET A 1 -5.86 -4.24 -11.62
CA MET A 1 -6.88 -4.14 -10.57
C MET A 1 -6.70 -5.36 -9.70
N CYS A 2 -6.56 -5.15 -8.38
CA CYS A 2 -6.36 -6.23 -7.42
C CYS A 2 -7.41 -7.33 -7.56
N LYS A 3 -6.98 -8.59 -7.54
CA LYS A 3 -7.88 -9.74 -7.44
C LYS A 3 -8.18 -10.14 -5.99
N HIS A 4 -7.35 -9.69 -5.04
CA HIS A 4 -7.38 -10.12 -3.64
C HIS A 4 -8.15 -9.18 -2.72
N ILE A 5 -8.01 -7.87 -2.95
CA ILE A 5 -8.70 -6.82 -2.18
C ILE A 5 -9.72 -6.13 -3.07
N LEU A 6 -11.00 -6.37 -2.80
CA LEU A 6 -12.09 -5.74 -3.51
C LEU A 6 -11.99 -4.22 -3.36
N ASN A 7 -12.08 -3.50 -4.48
CA ASN A 7 -12.02 -2.03 -4.50
C ASN A 7 -10.79 -1.43 -3.80
N ALA A 8 -9.61 -2.05 -3.90
CA ALA A 8 -8.37 -1.48 -3.35
C ALA A 8 -8.19 -0.01 -3.76
N GLN A 9 -8.33 0.92 -2.80
CA GLN A 9 -8.31 2.39 -3.02
C GLN A 9 -6.91 2.99 -3.03
N VAL A 10 -5.90 2.20 -2.68
CA VAL A 10 -4.49 2.59 -2.63
C VAL A 10 -3.63 1.58 -3.38
N ALA A 11 -2.44 2.01 -3.79
CA ALA A 11 -1.33 1.14 -4.14
C ALA A 11 -0.25 1.28 -3.07
N ILE A 12 0.47 0.19 -2.79
CA ILE A 12 1.52 0.10 -1.79
C ILE A 12 2.87 0.03 -2.50
N ARG A 13 3.85 0.80 -2.04
CA ARG A 13 5.22 0.73 -2.54
C ARG A 13 6.01 -0.31 -1.75
N SER A 14 6.42 -1.38 -2.40
CA SER A 14 7.19 -2.44 -1.75
C SER A 14 8.57 -1.92 -1.32
N PRO A 15 8.99 -2.11 -0.06
CA PRO A 15 10.29 -1.62 0.41
C PRO A 15 11.47 -2.38 -0.20
N CYS A 16 11.27 -3.64 -0.64
CA CYS A 16 12.29 -4.48 -1.28
C CYS A 16 12.66 -4.05 -2.71
N CYS A 17 11.67 -3.86 -3.58
CA CYS A 17 11.90 -3.61 -5.01
C CYS A 17 11.47 -2.21 -5.48
N LYS A 18 10.93 -1.39 -4.58
CA LYS A 18 10.46 -0.01 -4.83
C LYS A 18 9.39 0.14 -5.91
N LYS A 19 8.78 -0.97 -6.33
CA LYS A 19 7.64 -1.06 -7.26
C LYS A 19 6.31 -0.88 -6.51
N TRP A 20 5.26 -0.60 -7.26
CA TRP A 20 3.91 -0.38 -6.76
C TRP A 20 3.02 -1.58 -7.02
N PHE A 21 2.26 -1.97 -6.00
CA PHE A 21 1.32 -3.09 -6.07
C PHE A 21 0.01 -2.74 -5.38
N ASP A 22 -1.08 -3.39 -5.73
CA ASP A 22 -2.36 -3.15 -5.08
C ASP A 22 -2.45 -3.81 -3.68
N CYS A 23 -1.68 -4.88 -3.43
CA CYS A 23 -1.58 -5.57 -2.15
C CYS A 23 -0.32 -6.46 -2.10
N ALA A 24 -0.07 -7.10 -0.95
CA ALA A 24 1.07 -8.01 -0.76
C ALA A 24 1.00 -9.27 -1.65
N GLU A 25 -0.19 -9.83 -1.86
CA GLU A 25 -0.36 -11.00 -2.74
C GLU A 25 -0.05 -10.65 -4.20
N CYS A 26 -0.44 -9.46 -4.67
CA CYS A 26 -0.06 -9.00 -6.02
C CYS A 26 1.46 -8.87 -6.19
N HIS A 27 2.20 -8.53 -5.14
CA HIS A 27 3.66 -8.55 -5.15
C HIS A 27 4.19 -9.99 -5.26
N GLN A 28 3.67 -10.92 -4.46
CA GLN A 28 4.08 -12.32 -4.48
C GLN A 28 3.83 -13.02 -5.82
N GLU A 29 2.73 -12.68 -6.52
CA GLU A 29 2.45 -13.22 -7.85
C GLU A 29 3.41 -12.69 -8.93
N THR A 30 3.93 -11.47 -8.76
CA THR A 30 4.70 -10.78 -9.80
C THR A 30 6.22 -10.92 -9.59
N GLU A 31 6.66 -10.96 -8.33
CA GLU A 31 8.07 -10.90 -7.97
C GLU A 31 8.58 -12.25 -7.45
N LYS A 32 9.85 -12.55 -7.75
CA LYS A 32 10.51 -13.83 -7.38
C LYS A 32 11.17 -13.82 -6.01
N HIS A 33 10.78 -12.89 -5.14
CA HIS A 33 11.38 -12.69 -3.82
C HIS A 33 10.29 -12.37 -2.78
N PRO A 34 10.51 -12.68 -1.49
CA PRO A 34 9.54 -12.36 -0.44
C PRO A 34 9.42 -10.85 -0.24
N LEU A 35 8.21 -10.39 0.08
CA LEU A 35 7.97 -9.00 0.47
C LEU A 35 8.72 -8.70 1.77
N LEU A 36 9.56 -7.66 1.75
CA LEU A 36 10.26 -7.20 2.95
C LEU A 36 9.26 -6.55 3.91
N GLN A 37 9.27 -6.98 5.18
CA GLN A 37 8.46 -6.38 6.23
C GLN A 37 9.07 -5.04 6.66
N SER A 38 8.22 -4.03 6.83
CA SER A 38 8.60 -2.70 7.32
C SER A 38 7.41 -2.07 8.04
N THR A 39 7.67 -1.35 9.13
CA THR A 39 6.64 -0.58 9.83
C THR A 39 6.28 0.68 9.07
N GLU A 40 7.23 1.30 8.37
CA GLU A 40 6.95 2.47 7.52
C GLU A 40 6.41 2.02 6.15
N MET A 41 5.11 2.18 5.96
CA MET A 41 4.42 1.86 4.70
C MET A 41 4.21 3.12 3.87
N THR A 42 4.50 3.03 2.56
CA THR A 42 4.21 4.11 1.61
C THR A 42 3.05 3.72 0.71
N PHE A 43 2.03 4.57 0.67
CA PHE A 43 0.82 4.39 -0.11
C PHE A 43 0.68 5.47 -1.18
N ALA A 44 -0.03 5.15 -2.26
CA ALA A 44 -0.48 6.08 -3.28
C ALA A 44 -2.00 5.97 -3.42
N CYS A 45 -2.72 7.05 -3.18
CA CYS A 45 -4.18 7.07 -3.30
C CYS A 45 -4.60 6.98 -4.77
N LYS A 46 -5.58 6.13 -5.09
CA LYS A 46 -6.12 6.05 -6.46
C LYS A 46 -7.11 7.16 -6.78
N LYS A 47 -7.78 7.75 -5.76
CA LYS A 47 -8.68 8.91 -5.91
C LYS A 47 -7.90 10.19 -6.19
N CYS A 48 -7.00 10.62 -5.29
CA CYS A 48 -6.28 11.89 -5.42
C CYS A 48 -4.86 11.78 -6.01
N ARG A 49 -4.34 10.57 -6.26
CA ARG A 49 -3.00 10.29 -6.83
C ARG A 49 -1.81 10.78 -5.97
N LYS A 50 -2.06 11.33 -4.78
CA LYS A 50 -1.01 11.73 -3.85
C LYS A 50 -0.45 10.52 -3.10
N CYS A 51 0.86 10.56 -2.85
CA CYS A 51 1.55 9.57 -2.04
C CYS A 51 1.62 10.04 -0.58
N PHE A 52 1.47 9.12 0.35
CA PHE A 52 1.57 9.39 1.79
C PHE A 52 2.27 8.21 2.47
N ARG A 53 2.81 8.46 3.66
CA ARG A 53 3.42 7.43 4.51
C ARG A 53 2.58 7.24 5.74
N LYS A 54 2.60 6.03 6.24
CA LYS A 54 1.92 5.62 7.45
C LYS A 54 2.82 4.64 8.19
N ASP A 55 2.96 4.85 9.49
CA ASP A 55 3.60 3.87 10.35
C ASP A 55 2.55 2.81 10.72
N ALA A 56 2.89 1.54 10.54
CA ALA A 56 2.01 0.42 10.79
C ALA A 56 2.18 -0.17 12.20
N ALA A 57 3.06 0.40 13.04
CA ALA A 57 3.19 -0.01 14.44
C ALA A 57 2.07 0.58 15.30
N GLU A 58 1.53 1.74 14.92
CA GLU A 58 0.38 2.38 15.54
C GLU A 58 -0.75 2.47 14.51
N PHE A 59 -1.89 1.83 14.78
CA PHE A 59 -3.06 1.90 13.89
C PHE A 59 -4.13 2.77 14.53
N GLU A 60 -4.40 3.93 13.94
CA GLU A 60 -5.44 4.86 14.39
C GLU A 60 -6.70 4.79 13.49
N ASP A 61 -7.83 5.37 13.90
CA ASP A 61 -9.03 5.44 13.04
C ASP A 61 -8.81 6.31 11.78
N ALA A 62 -8.05 7.42 11.91
CA ALA A 62 -7.74 8.34 10.80
C ALA A 62 -7.02 7.68 9.62
N ASP A 63 -6.49 6.51 9.91
CA ASP A 63 -5.48 5.77 9.22
C ASP A 63 -6.15 4.77 8.24
N GLU A 64 -7.46 4.60 8.35
CA GLU A 64 -8.34 3.94 7.37
C GLU A 64 -8.58 4.79 6.11
N TYR A 65 -8.28 6.09 6.19
CA TYR A 65 -8.56 7.07 5.15
C TYR A 65 -7.28 7.63 4.53
N CYS A 66 -7.41 8.14 3.30
CA CYS A 66 -6.31 8.88 2.70
C CYS A 66 -6.27 10.29 3.32
N PRO A 67 -5.15 10.74 3.90
CA PRO A 67 -5.03 12.05 4.57
C PRO A 67 -5.09 13.25 3.60
N HIS A 68 -5.30 12.99 2.32
CA HIS A 68 -5.37 14.01 1.27
C HIS A 68 -6.71 14.00 0.53
N CYS A 69 -7.57 13.04 0.81
CA CYS A 69 -8.92 12.99 0.31
C CYS A 69 -9.84 13.40 1.44
N ASP A 70 -10.70 14.37 1.18
CA ASP A 70 -11.96 14.53 1.90
C ASP A 70 -12.87 13.33 1.59
#